data_AF-A0A7S2PRN9-F1
#
_entry.id   AF-A0A7S2PRN9-F1
#
_cell.length_a   1.000
_cell.length_b   1.000
_cell.length_c   1.000
_cell.angle_alpha   90.00
_cell.angle_beta   90.00
_cell.angle_gamma   90.00
#
_symmetry.space_group_name_H-M   'P 1'
#
loop_
_entity.id
_entity.type
_entity.pdbx_description
1 polymer ?
#
loop_
_entity_poly.entity_id
_entity_poly.type
_entity_poly.pdbx_seq_one_letter_code
_entity_poly.pdbx_strand_id
1 'polypeptide(L)'
;KLMKEAADQRDSDALLEMALAYSEKTLKWDESKYMYYLKEAADLGHPGAQRELGLAYESSNDEKTRLHYITLAASQGDAVACYTLGAYFMCAECGLTKS
;
A
#
# COMPACT_ATOMS: atom_id res chain seq x y z
N LYS A 1 8.18 -16.78 -18.03
CA LYS A 1 7.13 -16.07 -17.27
C LYS A 1 7.31 -16.30 -15.77
N LEU A 2 7.21 -17.55 -15.28
CA LEU A 2 7.44 -17.91 -13.87
C LEU A 2 8.77 -17.42 -13.26
N MET A 3 9.89 -17.56 -13.96
CA MET A 3 11.19 -17.08 -13.43
C MET A 3 11.27 -15.55 -13.31
N LYS A 4 10.54 -14.82 -14.15
CA LYS A 4 10.45 -13.36 -14.09
C LYS A 4 9.57 -12.95 -12.92
N GLU A 5 8.38 -13.54 -12.81
CA GLU A 5 7.45 -13.27 -11.69
C GLU A 5 8.10 -13.58 -10.33
N ALA A 6 8.83 -14.69 -10.20
CA ALA A 6 9.55 -15.03 -8.97
C ALA A 6 10.71 -14.06 -8.68
N ALA A 7 11.38 -13.52 -9.70
CA ALA A 7 12.40 -12.49 -9.53
C ALA A 7 11.77 -11.16 -9.09
N ASP A 8 10.74 -10.71 -9.81
CA ASP A 8 9.97 -9.50 -9.51
C ASP A 8 9.39 -9.55 -8.08
N GLN A 9 8.91 -10.71 -7.64
CA GLN A 9 8.42 -10.91 -6.27
C GLN A 9 9.54 -10.73 -5.24
N ARG A 10 10.68 -11.41 -5.41
CA ARG A 10 11.83 -11.28 -4.51
C ARG A 10 12.36 -9.85 -4.46
N ASP A 11 12.37 -9.17 -5.60
CA ASP A 11 12.78 -7.77 -5.70
C ASP A 11 11.79 -6.87 -4.97
N SER A 12 10.49 -7.13 -5.10
CA SER A 12 9.44 -6.37 -4.42
C SER A 12 9.44 -6.58 -2.89
N ASP A 13 9.75 -7.80 -2.42
CA ASP A 13 9.93 -8.11 -1.00
C ASP A 13 11.14 -7.32 -0.44
N ALA A 14 12.26 -7.34 -1.16
CA ALA A 14 13.46 -6.60 -0.78
C ALA A 14 13.22 -5.09 -0.76
N LEU A 15 12.49 -4.54 -1.73
CA LEU A 15 12.11 -3.13 -1.77
C LEU A 15 11.21 -2.75 -0.60
N LEU A 16 10.26 -3.61 -0.20
CA LEU A 16 9.46 -3.38 1.00
C LEU A 16 10.32 -3.37 2.26
N GLU A 17 11.26 -4.31 2.40
CA GLU A 17 12.20 -4.32 3.53
C GLU A 17 13.05 -3.03 3.57
N MET A 18 13.53 -2.56 2.41
CA MET A 18 14.24 -1.29 2.30
C MET A 18 13.37 -0.10 2.69
N ALA A 19 12.10 -0.08 2.28
CA ALA A 19 11.16 0.95 2.71
C ALA A 19 11.03 0.94 4.24
N LEU A 20 10.75 -0.22 4.83
CA LEU A 20 10.58 -0.36 6.28
C LEU A 20 11.83 0.05 7.08
N ALA A 21 13.03 -0.09 6.50
CA ALA A 21 14.28 0.38 7.10
C ALA A 21 14.38 1.91 7.23
N TYR A 22 13.61 2.66 6.44
CA TYR A 22 13.47 4.13 6.49
C TYR A 22 12.15 4.59 7.12
N SER A 23 11.35 3.67 7.68
CA SER A 23 10.07 4.01 8.30
C SER A 23 10.25 4.83 9.59
N GLU A 24 9.18 5.51 10.00
CA GLU A 24 9.09 6.31 11.24
C GLU A 24 9.50 5.55 12.51
N LYS A 25 9.43 4.22 12.48
CA LYS A 25 9.76 3.33 13.60
C LYS A 25 11.26 3.12 13.76
N THR A 26 12.10 3.71 12.90
CA THR A 26 13.54 3.49 12.86
C THR A 26 14.34 4.74 13.23
N LEU A 27 15.56 4.53 13.73
CA LEU A 27 16.51 5.63 14.00
C LEU A 27 16.99 6.38 12.74
N LYS A 28 16.63 5.87 11.55
CA LYS A 28 17.03 6.41 10.24
C LYS A 28 15.83 6.89 9.43
N TRP A 29 14.74 7.28 10.10
CA TRP A 29 13.52 7.73 9.43
C TRP A 29 13.82 8.78 8.34
N ASP A 30 13.35 8.49 7.13
CA ASP A 30 13.44 9.34 5.94
C ASP A 30 12.19 9.10 5.11
N GLU A 31 11.19 9.98 5.26
CA GLU A 31 9.89 9.87 4.61
C GLU A 31 10.00 9.79 3.08
N SER A 32 10.93 10.55 2.49
CA SER A 32 11.13 10.54 1.04
C SER A 32 11.63 9.20 0.54
N LYS A 33 12.60 8.59 1.24
CA LYS A 33 13.07 7.24 0.89
C LYS A 33 12.04 6.16 1.19
N TYR A 34 11.34 6.28 2.32
CA TYR A 34 10.23 5.40 2.66
C TYR A 34 9.21 5.35 1.52
N MET A 35 8.68 6.51 1.11
CA MET A 35 7.69 6.60 0.04
C MET A 35 8.23 6.15 -1.32
N TYR A 36 9.51 6.42 -1.62
CA TYR A 36 10.15 5.98 -2.85
C TYR A 36 10.19 4.45 -2.97
N TYR A 37 10.79 3.75 -1.99
CA TYR A 37 10.91 2.29 -2.02
C TYR A 37 9.55 1.60 -1.92
N LEU A 38 8.62 2.19 -1.16
CA LEU A 38 7.28 1.67 -1.04
C LEU A 38 6.51 1.71 -2.36
N LYS A 39 6.68 2.80 -3.12
CA LYS A 39 6.08 2.94 -4.44
C LYS A 39 6.65 1.93 -5.43
N GLU A 40 7.97 1.77 -5.49
CA GLU A 40 8.61 0.78 -6.37
C GLU A 40 8.14 -0.66 -6.05
N ALA A 41 8.05 -1.02 -4.76
CA ALA A 41 7.52 -2.32 -4.36
C ALA A 41 6.03 -2.51 -4.72
N ALA A 42 5.22 -1.45 -4.57
CA ALA A 42 3.81 -1.46 -4.91
C ALA A 42 3.57 -1.60 -6.43
N ASP A 43 4.39 -0.93 -7.24
CA ASP A 43 4.37 -0.97 -8.70
C ASP A 43 4.78 -2.35 -9.25
N LEU A 44 5.63 -3.09 -8.52
CA LEU A 44 5.92 -4.51 -8.78
C LEU A 44 4.83 -5.48 -8.33
N GLY A 45 3.78 -4.98 -7.65
CA GLY A 45 2.62 -5.77 -7.27
C GLY A 45 2.65 -6.28 -5.82
N HIS A 46 3.61 -5.88 -4.99
CA HIS A 46 3.68 -6.41 -3.62
C HIS A 46 2.47 -5.98 -2.78
N PRO A 47 1.64 -6.91 -2.25
CA PRO A 47 0.39 -6.57 -1.57
C PRO A 47 0.61 -5.76 -0.27
N GLY A 48 1.64 -6.10 0.51
CA GLY A 48 2.04 -5.31 1.69
C GLY A 48 2.43 -3.87 1.34
N ALA A 49 3.28 -3.65 0.34
CA ALA A 49 3.65 -2.31 -0.11
C ALA A 49 2.45 -1.51 -0.63
N GLN A 50 1.56 -2.13 -1.42
CA GLN A 50 0.31 -1.51 -1.87
C GLN A 50 -0.58 -1.10 -0.69
N ARG A 51 -0.72 -1.95 0.34
CA ARG A 51 -1.45 -1.62 1.56
C ARG A 51 -0.83 -0.41 2.25
N GLU A 52 0.46 -0.47 2.56
CA GLU A 52 1.16 0.61 3.27
C GLU A 52 1.12 1.93 2.48
N LEU A 53 1.25 1.88 1.15
CA LEU A 53 1.15 3.05 0.28
C LEU A 53 -0.26 3.63 0.31
N GLY A 54 -1.29 2.79 0.24
CA GLY A 54 -2.68 3.19 0.41
C GLY A 54 -2.95 3.86 1.76
N LEU A 55 -2.38 3.33 2.84
CA LEU A 55 -2.47 3.91 4.19
C LEU A 55 -1.69 5.24 4.29
N ALA A 56 -0.55 5.38 3.63
CA ALA A 56 0.19 6.64 3.58
C ALA A 56 -0.62 7.76 2.89
N TYR A 57 -1.47 7.41 1.92
CA TYR A 57 -2.42 8.34 1.30
C TYR A 57 -3.71 8.57 2.11
N GLU A 58 -3.92 7.92 3.25
CA GLU A 58 -5.12 8.11 4.08
C GLU A 58 -5.25 9.50 4.69
N SER A 59 -4.14 10.11 5.08
CA SER A 59 -4.11 11.49 5.56
C SER A 59 -4.10 12.52 4.42
N SER A 60 -3.95 12.07 3.18
CA SER A 60 -3.96 12.93 2.01
C SER A 60 -5.38 13.19 1.50
N ASN A 61 -5.57 14.31 0.79
CA ASN A 61 -6.82 14.55 0.05
C ASN A 61 -6.92 13.72 -1.25
N ASP A 62 -6.02 12.76 -1.49
CA ASP A 62 -6.02 11.90 -2.67
C ASP A 62 -6.66 10.53 -2.38
N GLU A 63 -7.97 10.59 -2.16
CA GLU A 63 -8.80 9.43 -1.89
C GLU A 63 -8.79 8.41 -3.03
N LYS A 64 -8.65 8.88 -4.29
CA LYS A 64 -8.58 8.02 -5.46
C LYS A 64 -7.33 7.14 -5.41
N THR A 65 -6.18 7.74 -5.16
CA THR A 65 -4.91 7.00 -5.06
C THR A 65 -4.91 6.04 -3.87
N ARG A 66 -5.43 6.46 -2.71
CA ARG A 66 -5.66 5.57 -1.57
C ARG A 66 -6.46 4.34 -1.96
N LEU A 67 -7.67 4.54 -2.50
CA LEU A 67 -8.57 3.42 -2.82
C LEU A 67 -8.00 2.53 -3.91
N HIS A 68 -7.26 3.08 -4.87
CA HIS A 68 -6.58 2.31 -5.90
C HIS A 68 -5.63 1.27 -5.28
N TYR A 69 -4.68 1.69 -4.45
CA TYR A 69 -3.70 0.78 -3.87
C TYR A 69 -4.29 -0.17 -2.83
N ILE A 70 -5.23 0.30 -1.99
CA ILE A 70 -5.95 -0.57 -1.05
C ILE A 70 -6.75 -1.65 -1.81
N THR A 71 -7.39 -1.31 -2.93
CA THR A 71 -8.13 -2.28 -3.74
C THR A 71 -7.20 -3.31 -4.38
N LEU A 72 -6.03 -2.89 -4.88
CA LEU A 72 -5.02 -3.82 -5.41
C LEU A 72 -4.56 -4.81 -4.34
N ALA A 73 -4.19 -4.33 -3.14
CA ALA A 73 -3.79 -5.20 -2.03
C ALA A 73 -4.91 -6.17 -1.61
N ALA A 74 -6.15 -5.67 -1.52
CA ALA A 74 -7.32 -6.48 -1.18
C ALA A 74 -7.60 -7.57 -2.23
N SER A 75 -7.46 -7.25 -3.52
CA SER A 75 -7.63 -8.21 -4.63
C SER A 75 -6.62 -9.37 -4.59
N GLN A 76 -5.48 -9.16 -3.93
CA GLN A 76 -4.45 -10.17 -3.72
C GLN A 76 -4.62 -10.94 -2.39
N GLY A 77 -5.68 -10.64 -1.63
CA GLY A 77 -6.02 -11.33 -0.39
C GLY A 77 -5.39 -10.73 0.87
N ASP A 78 -4.86 -9.50 0.83
CA ASP A 78 -4.40 -8.82 2.05
C ASP A 78 -5.60 -8.53 2.97
N ALA A 79 -5.63 -9.21 4.13
CA ALA A 79 -6.75 -9.14 5.06
C ALA A 79 -6.96 -7.73 5.65
N VAL A 80 -5.87 -6.98 5.85
CA VAL A 80 -5.94 -5.61 6.37
C VAL A 80 -6.52 -4.68 5.30
N ALA A 81 -6.09 -4.82 4.05
CA ALA A 81 -6.63 -4.06 2.93
C ALA A 81 -8.12 -4.37 2.69
N CYS A 82 -8.52 -5.64 2.76
CA CYS A 82 -9.93 -6.04 2.70
C CYS A 82 -10.76 -5.39 3.82
N TYR A 83 -10.24 -5.37 5.04
CA TYR A 83 -10.90 -4.71 6.17
C TYR A 83 -11.00 -3.20 5.95
N THR A 84 -9.93 -2.54 5.53
CA THR A 84 -9.91 -1.09 5.25
C THR A 84 -10.89 -0.71 4.14
N LEU A 85 -10.95 -1.51 3.08
CA LEU A 85 -11.90 -1.30 1.97
C LEU A 85 -13.35 -1.53 2.42
N GLY A 86 -13.60 -2.57 3.22
CA GLY A 86 -14.91 -2.83 3.81
C GLY A 86 -15.37 -1.71 4.74
N ALA A 87 -14.48 -1.24 5.63
CA ALA A 87 -14.75 -0.10 6.51
C ALA A 87 -15.04 1.17 5.71
N TYR A 88 -14.32 1.41 4.61
CA TYR A 88 -14.58 2.53 3.72
C TYR A 88 -16.00 2.48 3.12
N PHE A 89 -16.41 1.35 2.54
CA PHE A 89 -17.74 1.23 1.95
C PHE A 89 -18.87 1.22 2.98
N MET A 90 -18.69 0.56 4.13
CA MET A 90 -19.68 0.61 5.21
C MET A 90 -19.85 2.04 5.76
N CYS A 91 -18.78 2.81 5.91
CA CYS A 91 -18.86 4.22 6.29
C CYS A 91 -19.50 5.09 5.19
N ALA A 92 -19.19 4.84 3.91
CA ALA A 92 -19.81 5.53 2.78
C ALA A 92 -21.33 5.27 2.74
N GLU A 93 -21.76 4.04 2.98
CA GLU A 93 -23.17 3.65 3.06
C GLU A 93 -23.87 4.13 4.34
N CYS A 94 -23.12 4.34 5.44
CA CYS A 94 -23.65 4.85 6.72
C CYS A 94 -23.87 6.38 6.74
N GLY A 95 -23.61 7.10 5.65
CA GLY A 95 -24.21 8.42 5.43
C GLY A 95 -23.28 9.64 5.34
N LEU A 96 -22.22 9.57 4.52
CA LEU A 96 -21.59 10.77 3.96
C LEU A 96 -21.18 10.50 2.51
N THR A 97 -22.17 10.39 1.62
CA THR A 97 -21.97 10.95 0.29
C THR A 97 -21.70 12.44 0.50
N LYS A 98 -20.43 12.86 0.53
CA LYS A 98 -20.11 14.25 0.25
C LYS A 98 -20.44 14.46 -1.22
N SER A 99 -21.69 14.85 -1.45
CA SER A 99 -22.18 15.50 -2.66
C SER A 99 -21.34 16.71 -3.00
#